data_AF-A0A6J2CE92-F1
#
_entry.id   AF-A0A6J2CE92-F1
#
_cell.length_a   1.000
_cell.length_b   1.000
_cell.length_c   1.000
_cell.angle_alpha   90.00
_cell.angle_beta   90.00
_cell.angle_gamma   90.00
#
_symmetry.space_group_name_H-M   'P 1'
#
loop_
_entity.id
_entity.type
_entity.pdbx_description
1 polymer ?
#
loop_
_entity_poly.entity_id
_entity_poly.type
_entity_poly.pdbx_seq_one_letter_code
_entity_poly.pdbx_strand_id
1 'polypeptide(L)'
;MSGLSFPEMEGCRNLLGLLDNDDIMALCDTITNRLVRPEDRQDAIRAILLYSQSAEELLKRKKVHREVIFKYLATQGVIIPPATEKHNLIQHAKDYWKKQLHLKLKETPEPVKTEDMRLFQQQEKEDKTEKVDFRRLGEEFCHWFFELLNSQNPFLGPPQDEWGPQHFWHDVKLRFYYNTSEQNVIDYYGAEIVSLRLLSLVKEEYLFLSPNLDSRGLKCASSPHGLVMVGVAGTVHRGNTCLGIFEQIFGLIRCPFVENTWKIKFINLRIIGEGSLAPGTLMKPAITFEPCDLEAFYNTVTLCSTN
;
A
#
# COMPACT_ATOMS: atom_id res chain seq x y z
N MET A 1 8.52 10.99 17.02
CA MET A 1 7.69 10.32 18.04
C MET A 1 7.32 8.99 17.45
N SER A 2 7.90 7.91 17.97
CA SER A 2 7.72 6.57 17.39
C SER A 2 6.29 6.10 17.68
N GLY A 3 5.55 5.72 16.65
CA GLY A 3 4.22 5.11 16.77
C GLY A 3 4.32 3.58 16.84
N LEU A 4 3.17 2.90 16.85
CA LEU A 4 3.10 1.44 16.76
C LEU A 4 3.66 0.95 15.41
N SER A 5 4.55 -0.05 15.43
CA SER A 5 4.94 -0.73 14.18
C SER A 5 3.77 -1.52 13.60
N PHE A 6 3.80 -1.85 12.30
CA PHE A 6 2.69 -2.55 11.64
C PHE A 6 2.26 -3.86 12.34
N PRO A 7 3.17 -4.78 12.74
CA PRO A 7 2.79 -5.99 13.48
C PRO A 7 2.24 -5.70 14.88
N GLU A 8 2.74 -4.65 15.54
CA GLU A 8 2.27 -4.22 16.85
C GLU A 8 0.88 -3.57 16.76
N MET A 9 0.62 -2.76 15.74
CA MET A 9 -0.66 -2.10 15.52
C MET A 9 -1.77 -3.13 15.25
N GLU A 10 -1.49 -4.11 14.39
CA GLU A 10 -2.44 -5.20 14.09
C GLU A 10 -2.64 -6.11 15.31
N GLY A 11 -1.56 -6.43 16.01
CA GLY A 11 -1.62 -7.17 17.27
C GLY A 11 -2.44 -6.46 18.35
N CYS A 12 -2.21 -5.16 18.54
CA CYS A 12 -2.97 -4.32 19.45
C CYS A 12 -4.43 -4.20 19.03
N ARG A 13 -4.74 -4.04 17.74
CA ARG A 13 -6.11 -4.00 17.24
C ARG A 13 -6.88 -5.26 17.58
N ASN A 14 -6.28 -6.43 17.32
CA ASN A 14 -6.89 -7.72 17.61
C ASN A 14 -7.08 -7.94 19.12
N LEU A 15 -6.13 -7.48 19.93
CA LEU A 15 -6.22 -7.54 21.39
C LEU A 15 -7.30 -6.59 21.94
N LEU A 16 -7.38 -5.35 21.43
CA LEU A 16 -8.43 -4.38 21.77
C LEU A 16 -9.82 -4.91 21.38
N GLY A 17 -9.92 -5.68 20.30
CA GLY A 17 -11.14 -6.37 19.91
C GLY A 17 -11.74 -7.28 21.00
N LEU A 18 -10.91 -7.78 21.92
CA LEU A 18 -11.30 -8.64 23.03
C LEU A 18 -11.78 -7.90 24.29
N LEU A 19 -11.65 -6.57 24.33
CA LEU A 19 -12.11 -5.76 25.47
C LEU A 19 -13.58 -5.40 25.34
N ASP A 20 -14.30 -5.21 26.43
CA ASP A 20 -15.70 -4.76 26.38
C ASP A 20 -15.80 -3.30 25.93
N ASN A 21 -17.01 -2.86 25.56
CA ASN A 21 -17.22 -1.52 25.00
C ASN A 21 -16.83 -0.42 25.99
N ASP A 22 -17.21 -0.58 27.26
CA ASP A 22 -16.92 0.39 28.31
C ASP A 22 -15.41 0.54 28.57
N ASP A 23 -14.67 -0.58 28.49
CA ASP A 23 -13.22 -0.57 28.66
C ASP A 23 -12.50 0.07 27.48
N ILE A 24 -13.01 -0.11 26.26
CA ILE A 24 -12.49 0.56 25.06
C ILE A 24 -12.72 2.06 25.13
N MET A 25 -13.94 2.51 25.48
CA MET A 25 -14.23 3.94 25.61
C MET A 25 -13.37 4.60 26.70
N ALA A 26 -13.26 3.95 27.86
CA ALA A 26 -12.41 4.44 28.96
C ALA A 26 -10.91 4.45 28.60
N LEU A 27 -10.44 3.47 27.83
CA LEU A 27 -9.06 3.43 27.34
C LEU A 27 -8.80 4.55 26.33
N CYS A 28 -9.74 4.81 25.43
CA CYS A 28 -9.69 5.93 24.47
C CYS A 28 -9.58 7.28 25.17
N ASP A 29 -10.43 7.53 26.17
CA ASP A 29 -10.37 8.76 26.99
C ASP A 29 -9.00 8.96 27.65
N THR A 30 -8.40 7.87 28.14
CA THR A 30 -7.11 7.93 28.85
C THR A 30 -5.92 8.09 27.90
N ILE A 31 -6.05 7.68 26.64
CA ILE A 31 -4.97 7.78 25.64
C ILE A 31 -5.03 9.13 24.91
N THR A 32 -6.25 9.59 24.61
CA THR A 32 -6.50 10.86 23.92
C THR A 32 -6.56 12.05 24.87
N ASN A 33 -6.37 11.84 26.18
CA ASN A 33 -6.60 12.84 27.23
C ASN A 33 -7.99 13.51 27.10
N ARG A 34 -9.01 12.74 26.69
CA ARG A 34 -10.38 13.19 26.40
C ARG A 34 -10.50 14.29 25.33
N LEU A 35 -9.46 14.47 24.52
CA LEU A 35 -9.48 15.43 23.41
C LEU A 35 -10.25 14.88 22.20
N VAL A 36 -10.48 13.57 22.16
CA VAL A 36 -11.24 12.90 21.10
C VAL A 36 -12.46 12.24 21.71
N ARG A 37 -13.63 12.45 21.12
CA ARG A 37 -14.88 11.78 21.49
C ARG A 37 -15.24 10.78 20.40
N PRO A 38 -14.96 9.48 20.61
CA PRO A 38 -15.28 8.49 19.60
C PRO A 38 -16.79 8.32 19.44
N GLU A 39 -17.27 8.29 18.19
CA GLU A 39 -18.69 8.12 17.87
C GLU A 39 -19.16 6.67 18.06
N ASP A 40 -18.26 5.73 17.78
CA ASP A 40 -18.51 4.30 17.88
C ASP A 40 -17.29 3.53 18.43
N ARG A 41 -17.49 2.25 18.73
CA ARG A 41 -16.44 1.37 19.27
C ARG A 41 -15.22 1.24 18.33
N GLN A 42 -15.45 1.20 17.02
CA GLN A 42 -14.36 1.09 16.05
C GLN A 42 -13.57 2.40 15.95
N ASP A 43 -14.25 3.53 16.09
CA ASP A 43 -13.65 4.85 16.16
C ASP A 43 -12.79 5.02 17.41
N ALA A 44 -13.26 4.51 18.55
CA ALA A 44 -12.47 4.44 19.77
C ALA A 44 -11.20 3.59 19.60
N ILE A 45 -11.30 2.42 18.95
CA ILE A 45 -10.12 1.57 18.65
C ILE A 45 -9.16 2.29 17.70
N ARG A 46 -9.66 2.98 16.65
CA ARG A 46 -8.83 3.77 15.74
C ARG A 46 -8.09 4.89 16.47
N ALA A 47 -8.80 5.65 17.30
CA ALA A 47 -8.21 6.71 18.10
C ALA A 47 -7.16 6.17 19.08
N ILE A 48 -7.45 5.06 19.77
CA ILE A 48 -6.47 4.39 20.65
C ILE A 48 -5.18 4.04 19.88
N LEU A 49 -5.30 3.42 18.70
CA LEU A 49 -4.12 3.04 17.91
C LEU A 49 -3.36 4.25 17.37
N LEU A 50 -4.06 5.31 16.97
CA LEU A 50 -3.47 6.52 16.39
C LEU A 50 -2.70 7.35 17.44
N TYR A 51 -3.21 7.44 18.66
CA TYR A 51 -2.66 8.28 19.73
C TYR A 51 -1.76 7.51 20.72
N SER A 52 -1.60 6.19 20.56
CA SER A 52 -0.67 5.39 21.38
C SER A 52 0.78 5.57 20.92
N GLN A 53 1.70 5.79 21.86
CA GLN A 53 3.12 5.98 21.55
C GLN A 53 3.89 4.66 21.45
N SER A 54 3.41 3.60 22.10
CA SER A 54 4.00 2.26 21.94
C SER A 54 3.04 1.16 22.36
N ALA A 55 3.27 -0.04 21.84
CA ALA A 55 2.45 -1.20 22.20
C ALA A 55 2.63 -1.54 23.68
N GLU A 56 3.83 -1.33 24.21
CA GLU A 56 4.12 -1.54 25.62
C GLU A 56 3.36 -0.58 26.53
N GLU A 57 3.30 0.70 26.18
CA GLU A 57 2.53 1.68 26.95
C GLU A 57 1.03 1.33 26.94
N LEU A 58 0.48 1.02 25.76
CA LEU A 58 -0.91 0.65 25.58
C LEU A 58 -1.28 -0.59 26.43
N LEU A 59 -0.48 -1.65 26.34
CA LEU A 59 -0.75 -2.89 27.08
C LEU A 59 -0.50 -2.77 28.59
N LYS A 60 0.34 -1.81 29.03
CA LYS A 60 0.53 -1.52 30.47
C LYS A 60 -0.68 -0.83 31.09
N ARG A 61 -1.54 -0.16 30.31
CA ARG A 61 -2.72 0.56 30.84
C ARG A 61 -3.64 -0.38 31.64
N LYS A 62 -4.30 0.18 32.66
CA LYS A 62 -5.11 -0.58 33.64
C LYS A 62 -6.27 -1.35 33.00
N LYS A 63 -6.85 -0.81 31.93
CA LYS A 63 -7.97 -1.41 31.19
C LYS A 63 -7.57 -2.63 30.36
N VAL A 64 -6.28 -2.75 30.01
CA VAL A 64 -5.78 -3.96 29.36
C VAL A 64 -5.41 -4.96 30.45
N HIS A 65 -6.32 -5.87 30.79
CA HIS A 65 -6.09 -6.87 31.83
C HIS A 65 -5.13 -7.98 31.38
N ARG A 66 -4.43 -8.58 32.35
CA ARG A 66 -3.50 -9.72 32.11
C ARG A 66 -4.16 -10.82 31.30
N GLU A 67 -5.40 -11.15 31.65
CA GLU A 67 -6.21 -12.20 31.02
C GLU A 67 -6.51 -11.92 29.56
N VAL A 68 -6.67 -10.66 29.17
CA VAL A 68 -6.94 -10.26 27.78
C VAL A 68 -5.71 -10.52 26.92
N ILE A 69 -4.52 -10.13 27.42
CA ILE A 69 -3.24 -10.40 26.74
C ILE A 69 -2.99 -11.92 26.65
N PHE A 70 -3.29 -12.64 27.73
CA PHE A 70 -3.16 -14.10 27.76
C PHE A 70 -4.09 -14.80 26.76
N LYS A 71 -5.39 -14.44 26.75
CA LYS A 71 -6.39 -14.96 25.81
C LYS A 71 -6.02 -14.65 24.36
N TYR A 72 -5.54 -13.44 24.11
CA TYR A 72 -5.02 -13.06 22.79
C TYR A 72 -3.89 -14.00 22.35
N LEU A 73 -2.85 -14.16 23.17
CA LEU A 73 -1.71 -15.01 22.83
C LEU A 73 -2.10 -16.49 22.64
N ALA A 74 -3.01 -16.99 23.46
CA ALA A 74 -3.56 -18.34 23.30
C ALA A 74 -4.34 -18.51 21.98
N THR A 75 -5.14 -17.50 21.59
CA THR A 75 -5.89 -17.50 20.31
C THR A 75 -4.95 -17.47 19.10
N GLN A 76 -3.77 -16.87 19.28
CA GLN A 76 -2.69 -16.83 18.29
C GLN A 76 -1.82 -18.10 18.27
N GLY A 77 -2.16 -19.13 19.05
CA GLY A 77 -1.42 -20.39 19.13
C GLY A 77 -0.12 -20.33 19.95
N VAL A 78 0.10 -19.26 20.71
CA VAL A 78 1.28 -19.12 21.58
C VAL A 78 0.99 -19.75 22.94
N ILE A 79 1.67 -20.86 23.24
CA ILE A 79 1.52 -21.57 24.52
C ILE A 79 2.31 -20.82 25.59
N ILE A 80 1.62 -20.30 26.61
CA ILE A 80 2.22 -19.57 27.74
C ILE A 80 1.70 -20.14 29.05
N PRO A 81 2.55 -20.32 30.09
CA PRO A 81 2.09 -20.75 31.40
C PRO A 81 1.00 -19.81 31.97
N PRO A 82 -0.09 -20.33 32.56
CA PRO A 82 -1.16 -19.50 33.14
C PRO A 82 -0.69 -18.57 34.28
N ALA A 83 0.43 -18.91 34.93
CA ALA A 83 1.05 -18.13 36.01
C ALA A 83 1.90 -16.93 35.50
N THR A 84 2.07 -16.77 34.18
CA THR A 84 2.93 -15.70 33.63
C THR A 84 2.39 -14.32 33.94
N GLU A 85 3.24 -13.47 34.51
CA GLU A 85 2.92 -12.11 34.90
C GLU A 85 2.66 -11.18 33.71
N LYS A 86 1.91 -10.10 33.96
CA LYS A 86 1.47 -9.15 32.90
C LYS A 86 2.65 -8.57 32.11
N HIS A 87 3.75 -8.20 32.76
CA HIS A 87 4.92 -7.66 32.06
C HIS A 87 5.55 -8.67 31.10
N ASN A 88 5.68 -9.93 31.51
CA ASN A 88 6.20 -11.00 30.66
C ASN A 88 5.25 -11.33 29.51
N LEU A 89 3.94 -11.28 29.71
CA LEU A 89 2.96 -11.42 28.62
C LEU A 89 3.07 -10.31 27.57
N ILE A 90 3.31 -9.07 27.99
CA ILE A 90 3.56 -7.95 27.08
C ILE A 90 4.83 -8.21 26.25
N GLN A 91 5.88 -8.70 26.89
CA GLN A 91 7.12 -9.04 26.17
C GLN A 91 6.91 -10.19 25.18
N HIS A 92 6.19 -11.25 25.58
CA HIS A 92 5.84 -12.35 24.67
C HIS A 92 4.98 -11.89 23.49
N ALA A 93 4.06 -10.94 23.69
CA ALA A 93 3.29 -10.35 22.59
C ALA A 93 4.17 -9.57 21.62
N LYS A 94 5.07 -8.72 22.13
CA LYS A 94 6.04 -7.98 21.31
C LYS A 94 6.95 -8.92 20.52
N ASP A 95 7.47 -9.96 21.18
CA ASP A 95 8.33 -10.95 20.54
C ASP A 95 7.58 -11.79 19.52
N TYR A 96 6.31 -12.12 19.79
CA TYR A 96 5.45 -12.80 18.84
C TYR A 96 5.24 -11.96 17.58
N TRP A 97 4.91 -10.67 17.72
CA TRP A 97 4.73 -9.77 16.59
C TRP A 97 6.01 -9.57 15.79
N LYS A 98 7.18 -9.51 16.46
CA LYS A 98 8.50 -9.51 15.80
C LYS A 98 8.82 -10.84 15.12
N LYS A 99 8.47 -11.98 15.72
CA LYS A 99 8.68 -13.31 15.10
C LYS A 99 7.76 -13.55 13.91
N GLN A 100 6.53 -13.04 13.94
CA GLN A 100 5.64 -13.04 12.78
C GLN A 100 6.22 -12.25 11.60
N LEU A 101 6.95 -11.17 11.88
CA LEU A 101 7.74 -10.46 10.87
C LEU A 101 8.87 -11.34 10.31
N HIS A 102 9.60 -12.06 11.17
CA HIS A 102 10.73 -12.92 10.77
C HIS A 102 10.35 -14.26 10.13
N LEU A 103 9.23 -14.89 10.49
CA LEU A 103 8.75 -16.14 9.88
C LEU A 103 8.24 -15.90 8.47
N LYS A 104 7.57 -14.76 8.23
CA LYS A 104 7.22 -14.29 6.87
C LYS A 104 8.45 -13.96 6.00
N LEU A 105 9.64 -13.83 6.60
CA LEU A 105 10.93 -13.63 5.93
C LEU A 105 11.76 -14.94 5.78
N LYS A 106 11.37 -16.05 6.43
CA LYS A 106 12.15 -17.30 6.51
C LYS A 106 11.50 -18.53 5.86
N GLU A 107 10.34 -18.42 5.23
CA GLU A 107 9.74 -19.50 4.40
C GLU A 107 10.35 -19.62 3.00
N THR A 108 11.58 -19.12 2.79
CA THR A 108 12.47 -19.49 1.70
C THR A 108 13.42 -20.59 2.18
N PRO A 109 13.48 -21.78 1.55
CA PRO A 109 14.41 -22.83 1.96
C PRO A 109 15.85 -22.41 1.66
N GLU A 110 16.72 -22.52 2.66
CA GLU A 110 18.16 -22.35 2.55
C GLU A 110 18.84 -23.49 1.76
N PRO A 111 20.08 -23.29 1.29
CA PRO A 111 20.61 -23.84 0.04
C PRO A 111 21.30 -25.19 0.23
N VAL A 112 21.15 -26.09 -0.76
CA VAL A 112 22.09 -27.19 -0.97
C VAL A 112 23.03 -26.82 -2.11
N LYS A 113 24.29 -27.09 -1.83
CA LYS A 113 25.52 -26.59 -2.47
C LYS A 113 25.66 -26.99 -3.95
N THR A 114 26.21 -26.01 -4.67
CA THR A 114 27.25 -26.08 -5.70
C THR A 114 27.28 -27.27 -6.66
N GLU A 115 27.10 -26.96 -7.94
CA GLU A 115 27.89 -27.37 -9.12
C GLU A 115 27.00 -27.47 -10.37
N ASP A 116 27.55 -26.90 -11.44
CA ASP A 116 27.14 -26.98 -12.85
C ASP A 116 25.99 -26.10 -13.36
N MET A 117 26.35 -24.82 -13.50
CA MET A 117 26.14 -24.10 -14.77
C MET A 117 26.50 -25.01 -15.96
N ARG A 118 25.48 -25.47 -16.69
CA ARG A 118 25.37 -25.51 -18.16
C ARG A 118 24.29 -26.51 -18.53
N LEU A 119 23.13 -26.00 -18.95
CA LEU A 119 22.57 -26.26 -20.28
C LEU A 119 21.15 -25.71 -20.34
N PHE A 120 20.95 -24.93 -21.39
CA PHE A 120 19.70 -24.40 -21.87
C PHE A 120 18.65 -25.51 -22.10
N GLN A 121 17.39 -25.06 -22.02
CA GLN A 121 16.30 -25.48 -22.90
C GLN A 121 15.98 -26.98 -22.94
N GLN A 122 14.94 -27.38 -22.23
CA GLN A 122 13.67 -27.74 -22.85
C GLN A 122 12.70 -28.22 -21.77
N GLN A 123 11.47 -27.70 -21.87
CA GLN A 123 10.19 -28.30 -21.53
C GLN A 123 10.12 -29.24 -20.33
N GLU A 124 9.17 -28.89 -19.46
CA GLU A 124 8.15 -29.73 -18.81
C GLU A 124 7.93 -29.13 -17.41
N LYS A 125 6.73 -28.98 -16.88
CA LYS A 125 5.36 -29.29 -17.26
C LYS A 125 4.51 -28.45 -16.33
N GLU A 126 3.28 -28.18 -16.74
CA GLU A 126 2.25 -27.57 -15.90
C GLU A 126 2.24 -28.18 -14.50
N ASP A 127 2.54 -27.35 -13.50
CA ASP A 127 1.94 -27.53 -12.19
C ASP A 127 0.74 -26.58 -12.14
N LYS A 128 -0.45 -27.17 -12.00
CA LYS A 128 -1.73 -26.47 -11.96
C LYS A 128 -1.88 -25.73 -10.64
N THR A 129 -1.23 -24.59 -10.54
CA THR A 129 -1.70 -23.46 -9.74
C THR A 129 -2.21 -22.45 -10.75
N GLU A 130 -3.44 -21.97 -10.62
CA GLU A 130 -3.99 -20.90 -11.48
C GLU A 130 -2.95 -19.78 -11.58
N LYS A 131 -2.24 -19.71 -12.72
CA LYS A 131 -1.32 -18.61 -12.99
C LYS A 131 -2.19 -17.40 -13.21
N VAL A 132 -2.36 -16.59 -12.16
CA VAL A 132 -2.93 -15.25 -12.28
C VAL A 132 -2.13 -14.54 -13.37
N ASP A 133 -2.80 -14.24 -14.48
CA ASP A 133 -2.19 -13.49 -15.57
C ASP A 133 -2.05 -12.03 -15.13
N PHE A 134 -0.91 -11.70 -14.54
CA PHE A 134 -0.63 -10.36 -14.02
C PHE A 134 -0.63 -9.30 -15.11
N ARG A 135 -0.42 -9.68 -16.37
CA ARG A 135 -0.54 -8.76 -17.50
C ARG A 135 -2.00 -8.40 -17.71
N ARG A 136 -2.88 -9.40 -17.75
CA ARG A 136 -4.33 -9.18 -17.84
C ARG A 136 -4.85 -8.36 -16.66
N LEU A 137 -4.37 -8.63 -15.45
CA LEU A 137 -4.69 -7.83 -14.26
C LEU A 137 -4.28 -6.36 -14.45
N GLY A 138 -3.07 -6.11 -14.97
CA GLY A 138 -2.62 -4.75 -15.23
C GLY A 138 -3.44 -4.03 -16.30
N GLU A 139 -3.83 -4.74 -17.37
CA GLU A 139 -4.70 -4.22 -18.42
C GLU A 139 -6.08 -3.83 -17.85
N GLU A 140 -6.73 -4.74 -17.11
CA GLU A 140 -8.02 -4.49 -16.45
C GLU A 140 -7.94 -3.36 -15.42
N PHE A 141 -6.87 -3.33 -14.61
CA PHE A 141 -6.62 -2.26 -13.65
C PHE A 141 -6.44 -0.90 -14.33
N CYS A 142 -5.62 -0.81 -15.38
CA CYS A 142 -5.38 0.46 -16.05
C CYS A 142 -6.63 0.96 -16.76
N HIS A 143 -7.39 0.08 -17.43
CA HIS A 143 -8.69 0.44 -18.00
C HIS A 143 -9.57 1.09 -16.95
N TRP A 144 -9.84 0.37 -15.87
CA TRP A 144 -10.66 0.86 -14.77
C TRP A 144 -10.15 2.19 -14.19
N PHE A 145 -8.86 2.28 -13.86
CA PHE A 145 -8.29 3.45 -13.18
C PHE A 145 -8.39 4.71 -14.03
N PHE A 146 -7.97 4.65 -15.30
CA PHE A 146 -7.96 5.82 -16.16
C PHE A 146 -9.35 6.18 -16.67
N GLU A 147 -10.23 5.21 -16.92
CA GLU A 147 -11.63 5.50 -17.26
C GLU A 147 -12.34 6.19 -16.09
N LEU A 148 -12.20 5.65 -14.88
CA LEU A 148 -12.78 6.25 -13.69
C LEU A 148 -12.23 7.65 -13.43
N LEU A 149 -10.90 7.82 -13.42
CA LEU A 149 -10.26 9.10 -13.16
C LEU A 149 -10.61 10.12 -14.24
N ASN A 150 -10.47 9.78 -15.53
CA ASN A 150 -10.77 10.72 -16.61
C ASN A 150 -12.26 11.08 -16.67
N SER A 151 -13.18 10.19 -16.27
CA SER A 151 -14.62 10.51 -16.21
C SER A 151 -14.95 11.66 -15.26
N GLN A 152 -14.04 11.97 -14.32
CA GLN A 152 -14.17 13.10 -13.42
C GLN A 152 -13.91 14.45 -14.12
N ASN A 153 -13.36 14.45 -15.34
CA ASN A 153 -13.09 15.66 -16.11
C ASN A 153 -14.42 16.30 -16.59
N PRO A 154 -14.72 17.55 -16.22
CA PRO A 154 -15.98 18.22 -16.56
C PRO A 154 -16.28 18.31 -18.06
N PHE A 155 -15.26 18.22 -18.92
CA PHE A 155 -15.41 18.28 -20.37
C PHE A 155 -15.80 16.95 -21.03
N LEU A 156 -15.76 15.83 -20.30
CA LEU A 156 -16.04 14.48 -20.83
C LEU A 156 -17.45 13.97 -20.50
N GLY A 157 -18.28 14.80 -19.86
CA GLY A 157 -19.65 14.45 -19.47
C GLY A 157 -19.77 14.12 -17.98
N PRO A 158 -20.90 13.52 -17.55
CA PRO A 158 -21.09 13.15 -16.15
C PRO A 158 -20.12 12.03 -15.73
N PRO A 159 -19.68 12.01 -14.45
CA PRO A 159 -18.83 10.95 -13.93
C PRO A 159 -19.48 9.58 -14.11
N GLN A 160 -18.69 8.57 -14.48
CA GLN A 160 -19.21 7.21 -14.59
C GLN A 160 -19.45 6.57 -13.23
N ASP A 161 -18.59 6.88 -12.26
CA ASP A 161 -18.62 6.35 -10.90
C ASP A 161 -17.95 7.33 -9.92
N GLU A 162 -18.06 7.02 -8.62
CA GLU A 162 -17.47 7.85 -7.55
C GLU A 162 -15.96 7.60 -7.40
N TRP A 163 -15.18 8.67 -7.55
CA TRP A 163 -13.75 8.67 -7.23
C TRP A 163 -13.53 9.02 -5.75
N GLY A 164 -12.62 8.33 -5.07
CA GLY A 164 -12.32 8.64 -3.66
C GLY A 164 -11.21 7.83 -3.00
N PRO A 165 -10.98 8.03 -1.69
CA PRO A 165 -9.90 7.39 -0.93
C PRO A 165 -10.03 5.86 -0.79
N GLN A 166 -11.22 5.29 -0.99
CA GLN A 166 -11.51 3.86 -0.83
C GLN A 166 -10.67 2.93 -1.73
N HIS A 167 -10.18 3.47 -2.85
CA HIS A 167 -9.37 2.81 -3.87
C HIS A 167 -7.91 2.59 -3.43
N PHE A 168 -7.49 3.30 -2.37
CA PHE A 168 -6.13 3.34 -1.90
C PHE A 168 -6.01 2.65 -0.53
N TRP A 169 -4.79 2.21 -0.20
CA TRP A 169 -4.44 1.93 1.18
C TRP A 169 -4.33 3.23 1.97
N HIS A 170 -4.69 3.21 3.26
CA HIS A 170 -4.69 4.41 4.10
C HIS A 170 -3.33 5.12 4.14
N ASP A 171 -2.23 4.37 4.03
CA ASP A 171 -0.85 4.85 4.03
C ASP A 171 -0.24 4.91 2.61
N VAL A 172 -1.08 5.08 1.59
CA VAL A 172 -0.60 5.26 0.21
C VAL A 172 0.35 6.44 0.11
N LYS A 173 1.38 6.29 -0.71
CA LYS A 173 2.30 7.35 -1.09
C LYS A 173 2.20 7.65 -2.58
N LEU A 174 2.02 8.91 -2.94
CA LEU A 174 2.17 9.40 -4.31
C LEU A 174 3.45 10.23 -4.39
N ARG A 175 4.36 9.84 -5.27
CA ARG A 175 5.46 10.69 -5.70
C ARG A 175 5.14 11.26 -7.07
N PHE A 176 5.01 12.57 -7.15
CA PHE A 176 4.65 13.27 -8.36
C PHE A 176 5.83 14.06 -8.91
N TYR A 177 6.29 13.67 -10.09
CA TYR A 177 7.29 14.35 -10.89
C TYR A 177 6.59 15.10 -12.01
N TYR A 178 6.87 16.39 -12.17
CA TYR A 178 6.41 17.13 -13.34
C TYR A 178 7.51 18.03 -13.88
N ASN A 179 7.56 18.14 -15.20
CA ASN A 179 8.55 18.95 -15.89
C ASN A 179 7.86 19.88 -16.90
N THR A 180 7.69 21.13 -16.50
CA THR A 180 7.16 22.22 -17.34
C THR A 180 8.26 23.17 -17.80
N SER A 181 9.28 23.36 -16.96
CA SER A 181 10.45 24.25 -17.17
C SER A 181 11.58 23.91 -16.17
N GLU A 182 11.20 23.53 -14.95
CA GLU A 182 12.10 23.00 -13.92
C GLU A 182 11.61 21.62 -13.46
N GLN A 183 12.55 20.75 -13.09
CA GLN A 183 12.24 19.41 -12.60
C GLN A 183 11.77 19.49 -11.15
N ASN A 184 10.47 19.28 -10.94
CA ASN A 184 9.85 19.33 -9.63
C ASN A 184 9.46 17.93 -9.14
N VAL A 185 9.62 17.68 -7.85
CA VAL A 185 9.22 16.43 -7.17
C VAL A 185 8.44 16.77 -5.91
N ILE A 186 7.22 16.26 -5.80
CA ILE A 186 6.36 16.45 -4.62
C ILE A 186 5.87 15.08 -4.15
N ASP A 187 6.04 14.80 -2.86
CA ASP A 187 5.50 13.60 -2.21
C ASP A 187 4.19 13.93 -1.47
N TYR A 188 3.14 13.16 -1.74
CA TYR A 188 1.87 13.20 -1.03
C TYR A 188 1.66 11.89 -0.25
N TYR A 189 1.05 11.99 0.92
CA TYR A 189 0.88 10.88 1.85
C TYR A 189 -0.56 10.77 2.32
N GLY A 190 -1.07 9.54 2.36
CA GLY A 190 -2.39 9.22 2.86
C GLY A 190 -3.46 9.19 1.76
N ALA A 191 -4.43 8.29 1.90
CA ALA A 191 -5.45 8.02 0.88
C ALA A 191 -6.24 9.27 0.47
N GLU A 192 -6.61 10.13 1.42
CA GLU A 192 -7.35 11.36 1.16
C GLU A 192 -6.57 12.32 0.27
N ILE A 193 -5.35 12.66 0.68
CA ILE A 193 -4.52 13.65 -0.02
C ILE A 193 -4.10 13.12 -1.40
N VAL A 194 -3.75 11.84 -1.49
CA VAL A 194 -3.39 11.22 -2.78
C VAL A 194 -4.59 11.19 -3.73
N SER A 195 -5.77 10.81 -3.24
CA SER A 195 -7.01 10.81 -4.01
C SER A 195 -7.34 12.21 -4.54
N LEU A 196 -7.32 13.22 -3.66
CA LEU A 196 -7.61 14.60 -4.02
C LEU A 196 -6.60 15.16 -5.03
N ARG A 197 -5.31 14.86 -4.86
CA ARG A 197 -4.30 15.36 -5.81
C ARG A 197 -4.49 14.76 -7.20
N LEU A 198 -4.71 13.45 -7.31
CA LEU A 198 -4.99 12.83 -8.61
C LEU A 198 -6.26 13.40 -9.24
N LEU A 199 -7.30 13.61 -8.42
CA LEU A 199 -8.56 14.21 -8.86
C LEU A 199 -8.35 15.64 -9.39
N SER A 200 -7.51 16.45 -8.74
CA SER A 200 -7.25 17.83 -9.17
C SER A 200 -6.61 17.91 -10.57
N LEU A 201 -5.83 16.88 -10.98
CA LEU A 201 -5.25 16.83 -12.34
C LEU A 201 -6.34 16.83 -13.43
N VAL A 202 -7.45 16.14 -13.18
CA VAL A 202 -8.53 15.98 -14.16
C VAL A 202 -9.66 16.99 -13.97
N LYS A 203 -10.00 17.35 -12.73
CA LYS A 203 -11.10 18.29 -12.42
C LYS A 203 -10.70 19.75 -12.49
N GLU A 204 -9.51 20.10 -12.03
CA GLU A 204 -9.07 21.49 -11.90
C GLU A 204 -8.09 21.88 -13.01
N GLU A 205 -7.18 20.97 -13.36
CA GLU A 205 -6.17 21.19 -14.42
C GLU A 205 -6.63 20.73 -15.81
N TYR A 206 -7.82 20.11 -15.87
CA TYR A 206 -8.51 19.62 -17.07
C TYR A 206 -7.67 18.70 -17.93
N LEU A 207 -6.77 17.93 -17.31
CA LEU A 207 -5.96 16.96 -18.01
C LEU A 207 -6.79 15.73 -18.36
N PHE A 208 -6.40 15.10 -19.46
CA PHE A 208 -6.86 13.79 -19.87
C PHE A 208 -5.65 12.87 -20.03
N LEU A 209 -5.62 11.79 -19.26
CA LEU A 209 -4.53 10.82 -19.29
C LEU A 209 -4.92 9.67 -20.22
N SER A 210 -4.28 9.58 -21.38
CA SER A 210 -4.51 8.49 -22.35
C SER A 210 -3.42 7.43 -22.18
N PRO A 211 -3.67 6.34 -21.44
CA PRO A 211 -2.68 5.26 -21.27
C PRO A 211 -2.49 4.51 -22.60
N ASN A 212 -1.26 4.04 -22.85
CA ASN A 212 -1.00 3.09 -23.91
C ASN A 212 -0.99 1.67 -23.33
N LEU A 213 -2.02 0.88 -23.63
CA LEU A 213 -2.18 -0.47 -23.08
C LEU A 213 -1.58 -1.57 -23.97
N ASP A 214 -0.92 -1.19 -25.07
CA ASP A 214 -0.16 -2.13 -25.89
C ASP A 214 1.04 -2.69 -25.11
N SER A 215 1.63 -3.78 -25.62
CA SER A 215 2.79 -4.46 -25.03
C SER A 215 4.04 -3.60 -24.77
N ARG A 216 4.09 -2.38 -25.31
CA ARG A 216 5.18 -1.41 -25.10
C ARG A 216 4.83 -0.33 -24.07
N GLY A 217 3.54 -0.08 -23.85
CA GLY A 217 3.04 0.98 -22.99
C GLY A 217 2.57 0.50 -21.62
N LEU A 218 2.48 -0.82 -21.41
CA LEU A 218 2.15 -1.45 -20.13
C LEU A 218 3.18 -2.53 -19.78
N LYS A 219 3.65 -2.52 -18.52
CA LYS A 219 4.50 -3.56 -17.93
C LYS A 219 3.91 -3.96 -16.59
N CYS A 220 3.92 -5.26 -16.31
CA CYS A 220 3.47 -5.80 -15.02
C CYS A 220 4.52 -6.73 -14.45
N ALA A 221 4.73 -6.64 -13.14
CA ALA A 221 5.62 -7.54 -12.41
C ALA A 221 4.98 -7.86 -11.06
N SER A 222 5.05 -9.12 -10.63
CA SER A 222 4.54 -9.55 -9.33
C SER A 222 5.68 -10.01 -8.45
N SER A 223 5.60 -9.70 -7.16
CA SER A 223 6.45 -10.37 -6.18
C SER A 223 5.82 -11.64 -5.63
N PRO A 224 6.68 -12.54 -5.12
CA PRO A 224 6.24 -13.64 -4.26
C PRO A 224 5.45 -13.19 -3.02
N HIS A 225 5.64 -11.94 -2.56
CA HIS A 225 5.02 -11.40 -1.35
C HIS A 225 3.65 -10.73 -1.58
N GLY A 226 3.09 -10.86 -2.78
CA GLY A 226 1.72 -10.40 -3.09
C GLY A 226 1.57 -8.93 -3.46
N LEU A 227 2.68 -8.18 -3.58
CA LEU A 227 2.69 -6.88 -4.25
C LEU A 227 2.81 -7.10 -5.76
N VAL A 228 1.92 -6.47 -6.52
CA VAL A 228 1.92 -6.42 -7.97
C VAL A 228 2.23 -5.00 -8.41
N MET A 229 3.25 -4.83 -9.24
CA MET A 229 3.55 -3.56 -9.88
C MET A 229 2.97 -3.49 -11.28
N VAL A 230 2.36 -2.36 -11.57
CA VAL A 230 1.80 -2.02 -12.87
C VAL A 230 2.42 -0.70 -13.30
N GLY A 231 3.27 -0.73 -14.33
CA GLY A 231 3.83 0.45 -14.97
C GLY A 231 3.11 0.72 -16.27
N VAL A 232 2.67 1.95 -16.48
CA VAL A 232 1.97 2.38 -17.69
C VAL A 232 2.53 3.70 -18.18
N ALA A 233 2.74 3.82 -19.48
CA ALA A 233 3.11 5.07 -20.12
C ALA A 233 2.02 5.50 -21.09
N GLY A 234 1.88 6.80 -21.30
CA GLY A 234 0.84 7.34 -22.14
C GLY A 234 1.05 8.81 -22.47
N THR A 235 0.02 9.41 -23.04
CA THR A 235 0.02 10.83 -23.43
C THR A 235 -0.92 11.62 -22.55
N VAL A 236 -0.54 12.85 -22.23
CA VAL A 236 -1.38 13.80 -21.49
C VAL A 236 -1.98 14.78 -22.48
N HIS A 237 -3.28 15.00 -22.42
CA HIS A 237 -4.02 15.90 -23.31
C HIS A 237 -4.80 16.94 -22.53
N ARG A 238 -5.13 18.03 -23.20
CA ARG A 238 -6.19 18.96 -22.78
C ARG A 238 -7.03 19.28 -24.02
N GLY A 239 -8.28 18.81 -24.01
CA GLY A 239 -9.09 18.80 -25.23
C GLY A 239 -8.42 17.99 -26.34
N ASN A 240 -8.30 18.57 -27.53
CA ASN A 240 -7.68 17.93 -28.69
C ASN A 240 -6.15 18.17 -28.79
N THR A 241 -5.55 18.77 -27.78
CA THR A 241 -4.13 19.13 -27.78
C THR A 241 -3.35 18.18 -26.88
N CYS A 242 -2.37 17.48 -27.45
CA CYS A 242 -1.39 16.71 -26.70
C CYS A 242 -0.43 17.69 -26.00
N LEU A 243 -0.33 17.60 -24.68
CA LEU A 243 0.53 18.43 -23.85
C LEU A 243 1.88 17.77 -23.55
N GLY A 244 1.96 16.44 -23.72
CA GLY A 244 3.19 15.68 -23.47
C GLY A 244 2.92 14.21 -23.15
N ILE A 245 3.86 13.59 -22.44
CA ILE A 245 3.78 12.17 -22.04
C ILE A 245 3.80 12.02 -20.54
N PHE A 246 3.26 10.89 -20.07
CA PHE A 246 3.39 10.47 -18.70
C PHE A 246 3.88 9.04 -18.59
N GLU A 247 4.47 8.75 -17.44
CA GLU A 247 4.74 7.42 -16.93
C GLU A 247 4.14 7.33 -15.53
N GLN A 248 3.39 6.28 -15.26
CA GLN A 248 2.79 6.03 -13.96
C GLN A 248 3.06 4.61 -13.52
N ILE A 249 3.62 4.45 -12.32
CA ILE A 249 3.93 3.16 -11.71
C ILE A 249 3.07 3.01 -10.47
N PHE A 250 2.30 1.93 -10.41
CA PHE A 250 1.44 1.57 -9.30
C PHE A 250 2.00 0.37 -8.57
N GLY A 251 1.96 0.41 -7.24
CA GLY A 251 2.06 -0.78 -6.40
C GLY A 251 0.67 -1.20 -5.94
N LEU A 252 0.24 -2.41 -6.27
CA LEU A 252 -1.07 -2.96 -5.94
C LEU A 252 -0.92 -4.11 -4.94
N ILE A 253 -1.70 -4.08 -3.87
CA ILE A 253 -1.76 -5.18 -2.90
C ILE A 253 -3.21 -5.63 -2.82
N ARG A 254 -3.41 -6.96 -2.90
CA ARG A 254 -4.72 -7.57 -2.75
C ARG A 254 -5.28 -7.29 -1.36
N CYS A 255 -6.51 -6.78 -1.31
CA CYS A 255 -7.27 -6.61 -0.09
C CYS A 255 -7.58 -8.00 0.49
N PRO A 256 -7.20 -8.31 1.73
CA PRO A 256 -7.49 -9.60 2.34
C PRO A 256 -8.94 -9.71 2.83
N PHE A 257 -9.66 -8.59 2.90
CA PHE A 257 -11.01 -8.50 3.49
C PHE A 257 -12.14 -8.57 2.48
N VAL A 258 -11.85 -8.33 1.19
CA VAL A 258 -12.84 -8.35 0.11
C VAL A 258 -12.21 -9.10 -1.05
N GLU A 259 -12.86 -10.18 -1.44
CA GLU A 259 -12.35 -11.12 -2.44
C GLU A 259 -12.06 -10.41 -3.77
N ASN A 260 -10.90 -10.72 -4.38
CA ASN A 260 -10.44 -10.17 -5.65
C ASN A 260 -10.33 -8.64 -5.76
N THR A 261 -10.31 -7.92 -4.64
CA THR A 261 -10.12 -6.46 -4.67
C THR A 261 -8.65 -6.10 -4.54
N TRP A 262 -8.13 -5.27 -5.43
CA TRP A 262 -6.77 -4.73 -5.35
C TRP A 262 -6.82 -3.28 -4.92
N LYS A 263 -5.93 -2.89 -3.99
CA LYS A 263 -5.81 -1.51 -3.51
C LYS A 263 -4.43 -0.96 -3.79
N ILE A 264 -4.39 0.34 -4.08
CA ILE A 264 -3.17 1.05 -4.47
C ILE A 264 -2.35 1.39 -3.21
N LYS A 265 -1.13 0.88 -3.14
CA LYS A 265 -0.17 1.06 -2.04
C LYS A 265 0.79 2.22 -2.29
N PHE A 266 1.22 2.43 -3.52
CA PHE A 266 2.00 3.59 -3.91
C PHE A 266 1.82 3.91 -5.38
N ILE A 267 2.17 5.14 -5.72
CA ILE A 267 2.10 5.68 -7.07
C ILE A 267 3.34 6.52 -7.31
N ASN A 268 4.06 6.26 -8.38
CA ASN A 268 5.01 7.22 -8.94
C ASN A 268 4.42 7.72 -10.24
N LEU A 269 4.06 8.99 -10.29
CA LEU A 269 3.55 9.63 -11.50
C LEU A 269 4.60 10.61 -12.01
N ARG A 270 4.98 10.49 -13.26
CA ARG A 270 5.89 11.40 -13.96
C ARG A 270 5.19 11.97 -15.17
N ILE A 271 5.07 13.29 -15.24
CA ILE A 271 4.53 14.02 -16.40
C ILE A 271 5.64 14.90 -16.99
N ILE A 272 5.83 14.82 -18.30
CA ILE A 272 6.79 15.65 -19.02
C ILE A 272 6.01 16.42 -20.08
N GLY A 273 6.08 17.75 -20.03
CA GLY A 273 5.46 18.62 -21.02
C GLY A 273 6.33 18.78 -22.28
N GLU A 274 5.70 19.04 -23.42
CA GLU A 274 6.38 19.22 -24.71
C GLU A 274 7.43 20.35 -24.68
N GLY A 275 7.15 21.45 -23.97
CA GLY A 275 8.03 22.62 -23.87
C GLY A 275 9.33 22.41 -23.08
N SER A 276 9.50 21.28 -22.40
CA SER A 276 10.71 20.98 -21.61
C SER A 276 11.82 20.28 -22.42
N LEU A 277 11.59 19.96 -23.70
CA LEU A 277 12.49 19.15 -24.53
C LEU A 277 13.30 19.99 -25.52
N ALA A 278 14.45 19.46 -25.94
CA ALA A 278 15.24 20.03 -27.01
C ALA A 278 14.46 20.00 -28.35
N PRO A 279 14.53 21.08 -29.17
CA PRO A 279 13.80 21.15 -30.44
C PRO A 279 14.10 19.95 -31.35
N GLY A 280 13.06 19.26 -31.83
CA GLY A 280 13.18 18.14 -32.77
C GLY A 280 13.13 16.73 -32.15
N THR A 281 12.95 16.61 -30.83
CA THR A 281 12.81 15.30 -30.16
C THR A 281 11.37 14.83 -30.19
N LEU A 282 11.07 13.74 -30.89
CA LEU A 282 9.73 13.12 -30.87
C LEU A 282 9.52 12.39 -29.53
N MET A 283 8.55 12.83 -28.73
CA MET A 283 8.19 12.12 -27.51
C MET A 283 7.59 10.75 -27.83
N LYS A 284 8.19 9.69 -27.29
CA LYS A 284 7.55 8.37 -27.22
C LYS A 284 7.28 8.05 -25.76
N PRO A 285 6.02 7.78 -25.36
CA PRO A 285 5.74 7.28 -24.03
C PRO A 285 6.47 5.94 -23.87
N ALA A 286 7.32 5.86 -22.86
CA ALA A 286 8.12 4.68 -22.58
C ALA A 286 8.19 4.47 -21.07
N ILE A 287 8.07 3.21 -20.68
CA ILE A 287 8.22 2.81 -19.28
C ILE A 287 9.71 2.62 -19.00
N THR A 288 10.26 3.49 -18.17
CA THR A 288 11.63 3.46 -17.65
C THR A 288 11.81 2.50 -16.48
N PHE A 289 10.69 2.02 -15.91
CA PHE A 289 10.69 0.97 -14.89
C PHE A 289 11.36 -0.34 -15.36
N GLU A 290 12.32 -0.81 -14.55
CA GLU A 290 13.01 -2.10 -14.70
C GLU A 290 12.61 -3.08 -13.57
N PRO A 291 12.59 -4.40 -13.82
CA PRO A 291 12.25 -5.39 -12.79
C PRO A 291 13.12 -5.33 -11.52
N CYS A 292 14.37 -4.86 -11.62
CA CYS A 292 15.25 -4.65 -10.46
C CYS A 292 14.75 -3.55 -9.51
N ASP A 293 13.97 -2.59 -10.02
CA ASP A 293 13.37 -1.55 -9.19
C ASP A 293 12.33 -2.13 -8.23
N LEU A 294 11.79 -3.32 -8.53
CA LEU A 294 10.89 -4.07 -7.64
C LEU A 294 11.56 -4.31 -6.27
N GLU A 295 12.82 -4.72 -6.25
CA GLU A 295 13.62 -4.90 -5.03
C GLU A 295 13.89 -3.58 -4.30
N ALA A 296 14.17 -2.49 -5.04
CA ALA A 296 14.40 -1.17 -4.46
C ALA A 296 13.12 -0.59 -3.80
N PHE A 297 11.95 -0.81 -4.42
CA PHE A 297 10.66 -0.41 -3.84
C PHE A 297 10.28 -1.27 -2.64
N TYR A 298 10.60 -2.56 -2.61
CA TYR A 298 10.48 -3.37 -1.37
C TYR A 298 11.31 -2.77 -0.26
N ASN A 299 12.59 -2.53 -0.51
CA ASN A 299 13.51 -2.01 0.49
C ASN A 299 13.07 -0.63 1.01
N THR A 300 12.53 0.23 0.14
CA THR A 300 12.00 1.55 0.54
C THR A 300 10.73 1.45 1.37
N VAL A 301 9.81 0.54 1.04
CA VAL A 301 8.61 0.27 1.86
C VAL A 301 9.00 -0.30 3.23
N THR A 302 10.03 -1.16 3.32
CA THR A 302 10.55 -1.65 4.61
C THR A 302 11.39 -0.63 5.38
N LEU A 303 12.17 0.24 4.73
CA LEU A 303 12.99 1.26 5.42
C LEU A 303 12.18 2.45 5.94
N CYS A 304 11.08 2.82 5.26
CA CYS A 304 10.12 3.78 5.79
C CYS A 304 9.31 3.22 6.99
N SER A 305 9.45 1.92 7.29
CA SER A 305 8.88 1.28 8.49
C SER A 305 9.83 1.30 9.69
N THR A 306 11.04 1.86 9.56
CA THR A 306 12.11 1.78 10.58
C THR A 306 12.62 3.11 11.15
N ASN A 307 11.94 4.24 10.94
CA ASN A 307 12.28 5.51 11.63
C ASN A 307 11.08 6.12 12.36
#